data_AF-H1V8M1-F1
#
_entry.id   AF-H1V8M1-F1
#
_cell.length_a   1.000
_cell.length_b   1.000
_cell.length_c   1.000
_cell.angle_alpha   90.00
_cell.angle_beta   90.00
_cell.angle_gamma   90.00
#
_symmetry.space_group_name_H-M   'P 1'
#
loop_
_entity.id
_entity.type
_entity.pdbx_description
1 polymer ?
#
loop_
_entity_poly.entity_id
_entity_poly.type
_entity_poly.pdbx_seq_one_letter_code
_entity_poly.pdbx_strand_id
1 'polypeptide(L)'
;MRASAILGLLSLVAAVPTSLSGADQTDESLVIRGVESDSVAVGARAPADDVASSVLVARALYDQTTSWPATAVDLATISFQVAVNNLNNGRYRFNWYNTDAANSRRKIKLTVNSGSGARLYDIVTAPQTRGSVEIAKATDSFRVIFDEQ
;
A
#
# COMPACT_ATOMS: atom_id res chain seq x y z
N MET A 1 27.64 -17.22 55.03
CA MET A 1 27.52 -18.67 54.71
C MET A 1 26.15 -18.87 54.10
N ARG A 2 25.90 -19.35 52.88
CA ARG A 2 26.66 -20.04 51.85
C ARG A 2 26.13 -19.62 50.47
N ALA A 3 27.02 -19.64 49.48
CA ALA A 3 26.74 -19.51 48.07
C ALA A 3 25.89 -20.67 47.53
N SER A 4 25.20 -20.46 46.41
CA SER A 4 24.97 -21.47 45.36
C SER A 4 24.61 -20.78 44.04
N ALA A 5 25.41 -21.05 43.02
CA ALA A 5 25.25 -20.69 41.62
C ALA A 5 24.81 -21.92 40.83
N ILE A 6 23.96 -21.81 39.80
CA ILE A 6 23.87 -22.82 38.72
C ILE A 6 23.57 -22.15 37.37
N LEU A 7 24.47 -22.44 36.42
CA LEU A 7 24.48 -22.23 34.98
C LEU A 7 23.22 -22.77 34.27
N GLY A 8 22.84 -22.11 33.17
CA GLY A 8 21.95 -22.69 32.16
C GLY A 8 22.22 -22.11 30.78
N LEU A 9 23.19 -22.68 30.06
CA LEU A 9 23.35 -22.50 28.62
C LEU A 9 22.22 -23.23 27.88
N LEU A 10 21.55 -22.56 26.95
CA LEU A 10 20.88 -23.22 25.81
C LEU A 10 21.25 -22.48 24.54
N SER A 11 22.17 -23.09 23.79
CA SER A 11 22.50 -22.79 22.41
C SER A 11 21.41 -23.36 21.50
N LEU A 12 20.85 -22.52 20.63
CA LEU A 12 20.01 -22.96 19.51
C LEU A 12 20.67 -22.54 18.19
N VAL A 13 21.32 -23.49 17.55
CA VAL A 13 21.77 -23.41 16.15
C VAL A 13 20.58 -23.77 15.28
N ALA A 14 20.06 -22.80 14.53
CA ALA A 14 19.14 -23.06 13.43
C ALA A 14 19.97 -23.22 12.14
N ALA A 15 20.11 -24.47 11.68
CA ALA A 15 20.59 -24.79 10.35
C ALA A 15 19.48 -24.45 9.34
N VAL A 16 19.76 -23.60 8.36
CA VAL A 16 18.89 -23.38 7.21
C VAL A 16 19.37 -24.27 6.06
N PRO A 17 18.51 -25.10 5.46
CA PRO A 17 18.90 -25.93 4.33
C PRO A 17 19.12 -25.09 3.06
N THR A 18 20.27 -25.32 2.42
CA THR A 18 20.51 -24.96 1.02
C THR A 18 19.68 -25.89 0.14
N SER A 19 18.85 -25.33 -0.73
CA SER A 19 18.22 -26.08 -1.81
C SER A 19 18.34 -25.28 -3.10
N LEU A 20 19.09 -25.84 -4.06
CA LEU A 20 19.11 -25.41 -5.44
C LEU A 20 17.72 -25.56 -6.06
N SER A 21 17.32 -24.61 -6.90
CA SER A 21 16.63 -24.96 -8.14
C SER A 21 16.83 -23.85 -9.15
N GLY A 22 17.62 -24.15 -10.18
CA GLY A 22 17.65 -23.39 -11.41
C GLY A 22 16.32 -23.62 -12.13
N ALA A 23 15.51 -22.56 -12.21
CA ALA A 23 14.37 -22.53 -13.09
C ALA A 23 14.87 -22.13 -14.47
N ASP A 24 14.98 -23.15 -15.32
CA ASP A 24 15.03 -23.07 -16.77
C ASP A 24 13.82 -22.23 -17.23
N GLN A 25 14.08 -20.99 -17.67
CA GLN A 25 13.04 -20.13 -18.23
C GLN A 25 12.89 -20.46 -19.70
N THR A 26 11.90 -21.32 -19.96
CA THR A 26 11.30 -21.54 -21.27
C THR A 26 10.94 -20.21 -21.92
N ASP A 27 11.43 -20.09 -23.15
CA ASP A 27 11.18 -19.05 -24.15
C ASP A 27 9.66 -18.99 -24.47
N GLU A 28 8.90 -18.23 -23.70
CA GLU A 28 7.52 -17.86 -24.07
C GLU A 28 7.56 -16.61 -24.96
N SER A 29 7.67 -16.88 -26.26
CA SER A 29 7.43 -15.96 -27.35
C SER A 29 6.16 -15.12 -27.13
N LEU A 30 6.35 -13.81 -26.95
CA LEU A 30 5.30 -12.81 -26.81
C LEU A 30 4.48 -12.74 -28.11
N VAL A 31 3.35 -13.43 -28.18
CA VAL A 31 2.39 -13.26 -29.28
C VAL A 31 1.60 -11.98 -29.04
N ILE A 32 2.04 -10.88 -29.67
CA ILE A 32 1.26 -9.66 -29.77
C ILE A 32 0.12 -9.94 -30.76
N ARG A 33 -1.07 -10.32 -30.25
CA ARG A 33 -2.30 -10.26 -31.04
C ARG A 33 -2.66 -8.79 -31.20
N GLY A 34 -2.39 -8.24 -32.38
CA GLY A 34 -2.95 -6.99 -32.82
C GLY A 34 -4.47 -7.10 -32.78
N VAL A 35 -5.11 -6.36 -31.87
CA VAL A 35 -6.55 -6.15 -31.92
C VAL A 35 -6.77 -5.14 -33.04
N GLU A 36 -7.05 -5.65 -34.23
CA GLU A 36 -7.61 -4.88 -35.33
C GLU A 36 -8.97 -4.36 -34.86
N SER A 37 -9.02 -3.10 -34.39
CA SER A 37 -10.28 -2.39 -34.23
C SER A 37 -10.74 -1.94 -35.60
N ASP A 38 -11.64 -2.76 -36.12
CA ASP A 38 -12.53 -2.57 -37.26
C ASP A 38 -12.89 -1.08 -37.46
N SER A 39 -12.53 -0.56 -38.62
CA SER A 39 -12.81 0.82 -39.01
C SER A 39 -14.25 0.91 -39.52
N VAL A 40 -15.17 1.28 -38.63
CA VAL A 40 -16.57 1.51 -38.99
C VAL A 40 -16.71 2.84 -39.75
N ALA A 41 -17.11 2.69 -41.01
CA ALA A 41 -17.68 3.62 -41.98
C ALA A 41 -17.81 5.13 -41.64
N VAL A 42 -17.28 5.94 -42.56
CA VAL A 42 -17.59 7.35 -42.77
C VAL A 42 -19.08 7.53 -43.10
N GLY A 43 -19.83 8.17 -42.21
CA GLY A 43 -21.20 8.64 -42.42
C GLY A 43 -21.32 10.10 -42.01
N ALA A 44 -22.02 10.89 -42.83
CA ALA A 44 -22.00 12.35 -42.87
C ALA A 44 -22.35 13.09 -41.56
N ARG A 45 -21.69 14.24 -41.37
CA ARG A 45 -21.75 15.16 -40.23
C ARG A 45 -22.87 16.19 -40.33
N ALA A 46 -23.68 16.32 -39.28
CA ALA A 46 -24.28 17.58 -38.77
C ALA A 46 -25.01 17.35 -37.42
N PRO A 47 -25.20 18.38 -36.57
CA PRO A 47 -24.28 19.41 -36.10
C PRO A 47 -23.80 19.12 -34.66
N ALA A 48 -22.99 20.01 -34.11
CA ALA A 48 -22.27 19.86 -32.85
C ALA A 48 -23.18 19.61 -31.64
N ASP A 49 -23.10 18.42 -31.06
CA ASP A 49 -23.50 18.17 -29.68
C ASP A 49 -22.25 18.18 -28.80
N ASP A 50 -22.26 19.17 -27.90
CA ASP A 50 -21.54 19.29 -26.65
C ASP A 50 -20.33 18.35 -26.46
N VAL A 51 -19.13 18.88 -26.74
CA VAL A 51 -17.88 18.21 -26.37
C VAL A 51 -17.81 18.24 -24.84
N ALA A 52 -18.41 17.22 -24.22
CA ALA A 52 -18.28 16.94 -22.81
C ALA A 52 -16.78 16.93 -22.49
N SER A 53 -16.34 18.01 -21.83
CA SER A 53 -14.94 18.19 -21.47
C SER A 53 -14.58 17.05 -20.54
N SER A 54 -13.86 16.06 -21.07
CA SER A 54 -13.40 14.92 -20.29
C SER A 54 -12.34 15.44 -19.32
N VAL A 55 -12.75 15.71 -18.08
CA VAL A 55 -11.83 16.08 -17.00
C VAL A 55 -11.03 14.85 -16.64
N LEU A 56 -9.74 14.85 -17.00
CA LEU A 56 -8.79 13.86 -16.52
C LEU A 56 -8.58 14.08 -15.02
N VAL A 57 -9.20 13.24 -14.18
CA VAL A 57 -8.93 13.19 -12.74
C VAL A 57 -7.83 12.17 -12.49
N ALA A 58 -6.70 12.61 -11.93
CA ALA A 58 -5.66 11.69 -11.48
C ALA A 58 -6.23 10.77 -10.40
N ARG A 59 -6.11 9.45 -10.60
CA ARG A 59 -6.47 8.46 -9.58
C ARG A 59 -5.38 8.40 -8.52
N ALA A 60 -5.82 8.16 -7.28
CA ALA A 60 -4.91 7.87 -6.18
C ALA A 60 -3.95 6.74 -6.57
N LEU A 61 -2.71 6.83 -6.09
CA LEU A 61 -1.72 5.76 -6.26
C LEU A 61 -2.17 4.49 -5.55
N TYR A 62 -2.91 4.67 -4.46
CA TYR A 62 -3.56 3.59 -3.73
C TYR A 62 -4.71 4.12 -2.92
N ASP A 63 -5.74 3.28 -2.84
CA ASP A 63 -6.98 3.59 -2.16
C ASP A 63 -7.61 2.28 -1.69
N GLN A 64 -7.57 2.06 -0.39
CA GLN A 64 -8.14 0.85 0.21
C GLN A 64 -8.97 1.20 1.43
N THR A 65 -10.19 0.64 1.46
CA THR A 65 -11.05 0.65 2.64
C THR A 65 -10.98 -0.71 3.32
N THR A 66 -10.78 -0.70 4.64
CA THR A 66 -10.63 -1.89 5.46
C THR A 66 -11.47 -1.72 6.72
N SER A 67 -12.25 -2.74 7.10
CA SER A 67 -12.88 -2.77 8.43
C SER A 67 -11.81 -2.66 9.52
N TRP A 68 -12.11 -2.04 10.66
CA TRP A 68 -11.09 -1.96 11.72
C TRP A 68 -10.57 -3.34 12.07
N PRO A 69 -9.25 -3.47 12.28
CA PRO A 69 -8.71 -4.76 12.62
C PRO A 69 -9.12 -5.13 14.04
N ALA A 70 -9.49 -6.39 14.27
CA ALA A 70 -9.57 -6.92 15.63
C ALA A 70 -8.17 -7.12 16.23
N THR A 71 -7.16 -7.38 15.39
CA THR A 71 -5.76 -7.68 15.78
C THR A 71 -4.74 -6.81 15.03
N ALA A 72 -4.54 -7.02 13.73
CA ALA A 72 -3.64 -6.21 12.90
C ALA A 72 -3.96 -6.33 11.38
N VAL A 73 -3.50 -5.36 10.58
CA VAL A 73 -3.58 -5.35 9.11
C VAL A 73 -2.29 -4.73 8.56
N ASP A 74 -1.74 -5.32 7.50
CA ASP A 74 -0.64 -4.76 6.73
C ASP A 74 -1.12 -4.38 5.32
N LEU A 75 -0.76 -3.17 4.90
CA LEU A 75 -1.08 -2.58 3.61
C LEU A 75 0.23 -2.15 2.96
N ALA A 76 0.52 -2.60 1.75
CA ALA A 76 1.79 -2.29 1.11
C ALA A 76 1.66 -2.12 -0.40
N THR A 77 2.50 -1.25 -0.94
CA THR A 77 2.84 -1.17 -2.36
C THR A 77 4.37 -1.11 -2.50
N ILE A 78 4.84 -0.90 -3.72
CA ILE A 78 6.28 -0.71 -3.99
C ILE A 78 6.86 0.54 -3.31
N SER A 79 6.06 1.59 -3.13
CA SER A 79 6.50 2.92 -2.63
C SER A 79 6.12 3.20 -1.17
N PHE A 80 5.25 2.39 -0.57
CA PHE A 80 4.80 2.62 0.81
C PHE A 80 4.31 1.38 1.50
N GLN A 81 4.43 1.38 2.83
CA GLN A 81 3.94 0.34 3.72
C GLN A 81 3.21 0.98 4.90
N VAL A 82 2.11 0.37 5.34
CA VAL A 82 1.35 0.75 6.52
C VAL A 82 0.99 -0.51 7.30
N ALA A 83 1.39 -0.55 8.57
CA ALA A 83 0.99 -1.58 9.51
C ALA A 83 0.03 -0.97 10.55
N VAL A 84 -1.17 -1.54 10.66
CA VAL A 84 -2.22 -1.10 11.58
C VAL A 84 -2.34 -2.10 12.71
N ASN A 85 -2.14 -1.65 13.95
CA ASN A 85 -2.14 -2.51 15.14
C ASN A 85 -3.21 -2.05 16.13
N ASN A 86 -3.98 -2.99 16.66
CA ASN A 86 -4.94 -2.70 17.73
C ASN A 86 -4.19 -2.48 19.06
N LEU A 87 -4.38 -1.31 19.68
CA LEU A 87 -3.84 -0.98 21.01
C LEU A 87 -4.82 -1.28 22.15
N ASN A 88 -5.95 -1.93 21.85
CA ASN A 88 -7.12 -2.10 22.69
C ASN A 88 -7.88 -0.79 22.97
N ASN A 89 -9.03 -0.91 23.62
CA ASN A 89 -9.91 0.22 23.98
C ASN A 89 -10.29 1.10 22.78
N GLY A 90 -10.45 0.50 21.61
CA GLY A 90 -10.81 1.21 20.38
C GLY A 90 -9.71 2.15 19.85
N ARG A 91 -8.46 1.99 20.26
CA ARG A 91 -7.32 2.74 19.70
C ARG A 91 -6.47 1.87 18.79
N TYR A 92 -5.95 2.49 17.74
CA TYR A 92 -5.15 1.81 16.72
C TYR A 92 -3.89 2.61 16.43
N ARG A 93 -2.75 1.93 16.32
CA ARG A 93 -1.49 2.52 15.87
C ARG A 93 -1.26 2.20 14.41
N PHE A 94 -1.12 3.25 13.61
CA PHE A 94 -0.70 3.17 12.21
C PHE A 94 0.78 3.47 12.17
N ASN A 95 1.60 2.48 11.83
CA ASN A 95 3.01 2.67 11.52
C ASN A 95 3.15 2.73 10.00
N TRP A 96 3.85 3.72 9.47
CA TRP A 96 4.00 3.90 8.03
C TRP A 96 5.47 4.08 7.66
N TYR A 97 5.81 3.69 6.43
CA TYR A 97 7.12 3.88 5.84
C TYR A 97 6.98 4.22 4.36
N ASN A 98 7.62 5.31 3.94
CA ASN A 98 7.80 5.65 2.53
C ASN A 98 9.11 5.01 2.05
N THR A 99 9.01 4.04 1.15
CA THR A 99 10.13 3.24 0.62
C THR A 99 10.74 3.81 -0.64
N ASP A 100 10.27 4.96 -1.13
CA ASP A 100 10.86 5.60 -2.31
C ASP A 100 12.35 5.87 -2.11
N ALA A 101 13.09 5.88 -3.22
CA ALA A 101 14.51 6.19 -3.22
C ALA A 101 14.79 7.58 -2.63
N ALA A 102 15.91 7.74 -1.91
CA ALA A 102 16.26 8.99 -1.23
C ALA A 102 16.29 10.22 -2.14
N ASN A 103 16.58 10.03 -3.43
CA ASN A 103 16.62 11.07 -4.45
C ASN A 103 15.29 11.27 -5.19
N SER A 104 14.23 10.54 -4.82
CA SER A 104 12.88 10.72 -5.37
C SER A 104 12.40 12.15 -5.10
N ARG A 105 11.80 12.76 -6.12
CA ARG A 105 11.18 14.08 -6.02
C ARG A 105 9.68 14.01 -5.77
N ARG A 106 9.12 12.81 -5.72
CA ARG A 106 7.70 12.58 -5.52
C ARG A 106 7.32 12.97 -4.10
N LYS A 107 6.25 13.74 -3.97
CA LYS A 107 5.66 14.08 -2.68
C LYS A 107 4.46 13.17 -2.49
N ILE A 108 4.58 12.22 -1.57
CA ILE A 108 3.51 11.25 -1.33
C ILE A 108 2.74 11.67 -0.09
N LYS A 109 1.44 11.92 -0.26
CA LYS A 109 0.52 12.21 0.83
C LYS A 109 -0.16 10.93 1.29
N LEU A 110 0.09 10.54 2.55
CA LEU A 110 -0.72 9.55 3.25
C LEU A 110 -1.94 10.23 3.84
N THR A 111 -3.10 9.66 3.60
CA THR A 111 -4.36 10.04 4.21
C THR A 111 -5.01 8.83 4.86
N VAL A 112 -5.48 8.98 6.10
CA VAL A 112 -6.36 8.03 6.78
C VAL A 112 -7.69 8.71 7.05
N ASN A 113 -8.76 8.11 6.51
CA ASN A 113 -10.13 8.55 6.75
C ASN A 113 -10.90 7.47 7.53
N SER A 114 -11.99 7.85 8.20
CA SER A 114 -13.00 6.91 8.67
C SER A 114 -13.76 6.30 7.49
N GLY A 115 -14.50 5.22 7.73
CA GLY A 115 -15.45 4.64 6.77
C GLY A 115 -16.54 5.61 6.30
N SER A 116 -16.84 6.65 7.09
CA SER A 116 -17.75 7.74 6.69
C SER A 116 -17.08 8.83 5.84
N GLY A 117 -15.77 8.72 5.59
CA GLY A 117 -15.00 9.69 4.81
C GLY A 117 -14.41 10.86 5.62
N ALA A 118 -14.63 10.93 6.93
CA ALA A 118 -14.03 11.97 7.76
C ALA A 118 -12.51 11.78 7.85
N ARG A 119 -11.75 12.87 7.68
CA ARG A 119 -10.28 12.85 7.79
C ARG A 119 -9.87 12.60 9.24
N LEU A 120 -9.10 11.54 9.49
CA LEU A 120 -8.58 11.19 10.82
C LEU A 120 -7.10 11.58 10.95
N TYR A 121 -6.35 11.45 9.86
CA TYR A 121 -4.92 11.79 9.82
C TYR A 121 -4.50 12.06 8.38
N ASP A 122 -3.53 12.96 8.20
CA ASP A 122 -2.74 13.03 6.99
C ASP A 122 -1.33 13.54 7.23
N ILE A 123 -0.45 13.20 6.29
CA ILE A 123 0.92 13.68 6.26
C ILE A 123 1.46 13.62 4.84
N VAL A 124 2.24 14.62 4.46
CA VAL A 124 3.10 14.55 3.28
C VAL A 124 4.44 13.98 3.72
N THR A 125 4.78 12.82 3.17
CA THR A 125 5.99 12.07 3.52
C THR A 125 7.15 12.43 2.59
N ALA A 126 8.36 12.43 3.13
CA ALA A 126 9.58 12.47 2.32
C ALA A 126 10.06 11.03 2.04
N PRO A 127 10.84 10.80 0.98
CA PRO A 127 11.42 9.48 0.71
C PRO A 127 12.23 8.95 1.89
N GLN A 128 12.21 7.63 2.10
CA GLN A 128 12.89 6.94 3.20
C GLN A 128 12.52 7.43 4.61
N THR A 129 11.34 8.04 4.79
CA THR A 129 10.85 8.44 6.11
C THR A 129 9.82 7.45 6.64
N ARG A 130 9.83 7.27 7.96
CA ARG A 130 8.86 6.47 8.70
C ARG A 130 8.24 7.28 9.82
N GLY A 131 7.06 6.87 10.26
CA GLY A 131 6.41 7.45 11.42
C GLY A 131 5.27 6.60 11.93
N SER A 132 4.61 7.10 12.97
CA SER A 132 3.46 6.44 13.55
C SER A 132 2.44 7.45 14.07
N VAL A 133 1.17 7.10 14.01
CA VAL A 133 0.06 7.86 14.62
C VAL A 133 -0.89 6.91 15.33
N GLU A 134 -1.44 7.36 16.46
CA GLU A 134 -2.54 6.68 17.14
C GLU A 134 -3.86 7.34 16.79
N ILE A 135 -4.84 6.52 16.40
CA ILE A 135 -6.16 6.96 15.97
C ILE A 135 -7.21 6.19 16.76
N ALA A 136 -8.22 6.90 17.25
CA ALA A 136 -9.39 6.29 17.87
C ALA A 136 -10.37 5.78 16.78
N LYS A 137 -10.99 4.62 17.03
CA LYS A 137 -12.06 4.06 16.19
C LYS A 137 -13.18 5.09 16.03
N ALA A 138 -13.45 5.52 14.80
CA ALA A 138 -14.51 6.49 14.50
C ALA A 138 -15.78 5.86 13.90
N THR A 139 -15.64 4.79 13.10
CA THR A 139 -16.75 4.07 12.43
C THR A 139 -16.41 2.58 12.39
N ASP A 140 -17.02 1.75 11.54
CA ASP A 140 -16.68 0.32 11.43
C ASP A 140 -15.54 0.01 10.45
N SER A 141 -15.09 1.00 9.68
CA SER A 141 -13.94 0.89 8.80
C SER A 141 -13.07 2.15 8.83
N PHE A 142 -11.92 2.03 8.18
CA PHE A 142 -11.04 3.13 7.85
C PHE A 142 -10.63 2.99 6.38
N ARG A 143 -10.24 4.10 5.76
CA ARG A 143 -9.77 4.16 4.38
C ARG A 143 -8.39 4.78 4.35
N VAL A 144 -7.43 4.08 3.75
CA VAL A 144 -6.05 4.53 3.55
C VAL A 144 -5.87 4.91 2.11
N ILE A 145 -5.39 6.13 1.88
CA ILE A 145 -5.16 6.68 0.54
C ILE A 145 -3.72 7.17 0.47
N PHE A 146 -3.05 6.85 -0.63
CA PHE A 146 -1.78 7.45 -1.01
C PHE A 146 -1.96 8.20 -2.33
N ASP A 147 -1.62 9.48 -2.31
CA ASP A 147 -1.71 10.37 -3.47
C ASP A 147 -0.36 11.04 -3.73
N GLU A 148 -0.09 11.32 -5.00
CA GLU A 148 1.02 12.21 -5.39
C GLU A 148 0.54 13.67 -5.32
N GLN A 149 1.33 14.53 -4.68
CA GLN A 149 1.08 15.98 -4.51
C GLN A 149 1.82 16.81 -5.55
#